data_AF-A0A817WWT6-F1
#
_entry.id   AF-A0A817WWT6-F1
#
_cell.length_a   1.000
_cell.length_b   1.000
_cell.length_c   1.000
_cell.angle_alpha   90.00
_cell.angle_beta   90.00
_cell.angle_gamma   90.00
#
_symmetry.space_group_name_H-M   'P 1'
#
loop_
_entity.id
_entity.type
_entity.pdbx_description
1 polymer ?
#
loop_
_entity_poly.entity_id
_entity_poly.type
_entity_poly.pdbx_seq_one_letter_code
_entity_poly.pdbx_strand_id
1 'polypeptide(L)'
;MIREHEWMQLAQKSEHYSGADIGVVCREALLRPIRRLGSATHFKRVQNPKPDGPREVWLTCSPGDPYAQALTLDQIKSEELCEPPVTMSDMEAALVTQKPTVGEKDLLLQKKFTEEFGQEGS
;
A
#
# COMPACT_ATOMS: atom_id res chain seq x y z
N MET A 1 -2.98 0.21 10.28
CA MET A 1 -3.04 1.56 9.68
C MET A 1 -1.68 2.21 9.88
N ILE A 2 -1.17 2.91 8.86
CA ILE A 2 0.17 3.52 8.89
C ILE A 2 0.17 4.72 9.85
N ARG A 3 1.19 4.81 10.71
CA ARG A 3 1.36 5.83 11.74
C ARG A 3 2.24 6.99 11.26
N GLU A 4 2.21 8.12 11.97
CA GLU A 4 2.97 9.32 11.58
C GLU A 4 4.49 9.09 11.41
N HIS A 5 5.13 8.42 12.37
CA HIS A 5 6.57 8.11 12.27
C HIS A 5 6.90 7.14 11.12
N GLU A 6 5.94 6.31 10.72
CA GLU A 6 6.09 5.37 9.62
C GLU A 6 6.08 6.10 8.26
N TRP A 7 5.32 7.21 8.15
CA TRP A 7 5.38 8.08 6.98
C TRP A 7 6.76 8.73 6.79
N MET A 8 7.41 9.15 7.89
CA MET A 8 8.77 9.69 7.79
C MET A 8 9.79 8.64 7.31
N GLN A 9 9.62 7.38 7.71
CA GLN A 9 10.48 6.29 7.22
C GLN A 9 10.28 6.03 5.72
N LEU A 10 9.03 6.06 5.25
CA LEU A 10 8.74 5.92 3.82
C LEU A 10 9.34 7.07 3.01
N ALA A 11 9.26 8.31 3.52
CA ALA A 11 9.86 9.48 2.89
C ALA A 11 11.38 9.35 2.72
N GLN A 12 12.07 8.84 3.75
CA GLN A 12 13.52 8.56 3.66
C GLN A 12 13.85 7.47 2.65
N LYS A 13 13.00 6.43 2.53
CA LYS A 13 13.21 5.32 1.60
C LYS A 13 12.86 5.67 0.15
N SER A 14 12.11 6.75 -0.08
CA SER A 14 11.69 7.19 -1.40
C SER A 14 12.58 8.32 -1.96
N GLU A 15 13.85 8.35 -1.58
CA GLU A 15 14.82 9.29 -2.17
C GLU A 15 14.89 9.09 -3.69
N HIS A 16 14.90 10.19 -4.45
CA HIS A 16 14.86 10.23 -5.92
C HIS A 16 13.54 9.82 -6.58
N TYR A 17 12.48 9.54 -5.82
CA TYR A 17 11.15 9.33 -6.39
C TYR A 17 10.51 10.66 -6.73
N SER A 18 9.97 10.77 -7.94
CA SER A 18 9.07 11.88 -8.30
C SER A 18 7.70 11.70 -7.65
N GLY A 19 6.89 12.76 -7.62
CA GLY A 19 5.49 12.66 -7.18
C GLY A 19 4.68 11.64 -8.02
N ALA A 20 5.01 11.48 -9.30
CA ALA A 20 4.40 10.46 -10.15
C ALA A 20 4.79 9.04 -9.70
N ASP A 21 6.06 8.82 -9.36
CA ASP A 21 6.56 7.53 -8.85
C ASP A 21 5.86 7.17 -7.53
N ILE A 22 5.73 8.13 -6.60
CA ILE A 22 4.98 7.95 -5.35
C ILE A 22 3.53 7.58 -5.64
N GLY A 23 2.89 8.22 -6.62
CA GLY A 23 1.54 7.87 -7.06
C GLY A 23 1.44 6.41 -7.54
N VAL A 24 2.44 5.91 -8.27
CA VAL A 24 2.50 4.51 -8.69
C VAL A 24 2.72 3.58 -7.49
N VAL A 25 3.63 3.93 -6.57
CA VAL A 25 3.89 3.18 -5.33
C VAL A 25 2.62 3.02 -4.49
N CYS A 26 1.87 4.10 -4.28
CA CYS A 26 0.61 4.06 -3.52
C CYS A 26 -0.43 3.15 -4.18
N ARG A 27 -0.56 3.20 -5.51
CA ARG A 27 -1.46 2.29 -6.25
C ARG A 27 -1.05 0.83 -6.11
N GLU A 28 0.24 0.54 -6.22
CA GLU A 28 0.75 -0.83 -6.06
C GLU A 28 0.54 -1.34 -4.63
N ALA A 29 0.79 -0.51 -3.62
CA ALA A 29 0.55 -0.86 -2.22
C ALA A 29 -0.94 -1.12 -1.93
N LEU A 30 -1.84 -0.34 -2.53
CA LEU A 30 -3.29 -0.51 -2.39
C LEU A 30 -3.78 -1.86 -2.95
N LEU A 31 -3.14 -2.38 -4.00
CA LEU A 31 -3.52 -3.66 -4.61
C LEU A 31 -2.98 -4.88 -3.86
N ARG A 32 -1.97 -4.72 -2.98
CA ARG A 32 -1.37 -5.86 -2.26
C ARG A 32 -2.33 -6.57 -1.31
N PRO A 33 -3.10 -5.88 -0.43
CA PRO A 33 -4.10 -6.54 0.40
C PRO A 33 -5.16 -7.28 -0.42
N ILE A 34 -5.58 -6.72 -1.57
CA ILE A 34 -6.55 -7.34 -2.48
C ILE A 34 -5.99 -8.65 -3.07
N ARG A 35 -4.72 -8.67 -3.48
CA ARG A 35 -4.07 -9.89 -3.97
C ARG A 35 -3.97 -10.97 -2.89
N ARG A 36 -3.63 -10.60 -1.65
CA ARG A 36 -3.62 -11.52 -0.50
C ARG A 36 -5.00 -12.08 -0.19
N LEU A 37 -6.02 -11.24 -0.31
CA LEU A 37 -7.41 -11.62 -0.12
C LEU A 37 -7.87 -12.63 -1.17
N GLY A 38 -7.49 -12.44 -2.44
CA GLY A 38 -7.80 -13.37 -3.53
C GLY A 38 -7.13 -14.73 -3.41
N SER A 39 -5.99 -14.84 -2.71
CA SER A 39 -5.30 -16.12 -2.46
C SER A 39 -5.56 -16.70 -1.07
N ALA A 40 -6.43 -16.08 -0.26
CA ALA A 40 -6.76 -16.54 1.08
C ALA A 40 -7.59 -17.83 1.03
N THR A 41 -7.26 -18.76 1.91
CA THR A 41 -7.93 -20.07 2.02
C THR A 41 -8.74 -20.22 3.31
N HIS A 42 -8.54 -19.32 4.26
CA HIS A 42 -9.18 -19.36 5.57
C HIS A 42 -9.64 -17.97 6.00
N PHE A 43 -10.82 -17.94 6.59
CA PHE A 43 -11.46 -16.75 7.11
C PHE A 43 -12.04 -17.02 8.50
N LYS A 44 -12.18 -15.97 9.30
CA LYS A 44 -12.86 -16.03 10.60
C LYS A 44 -13.88 -14.91 10.72
N ARG A 45 -14.97 -15.15 11.46
CA ARG A 45 -15.95 -14.13 11.82
C ARG A 45 -15.38 -13.23 12.92
N VAL A 46 -15.50 -11.93 12.74
CA VAL A 46 -15.11 -10.90 13.72
C VAL A 46 -16.21 -9.85 13.82
N GLN A 47 -16.27 -9.13 14.94
CA GLN A 47 -17.14 -7.96 15.03
C GLN A 47 -16.73 -6.91 14.01
N ASN A 48 -17.72 -6.33 13.35
CA ASN A 48 -17.47 -5.31 12.35
C ASN A 48 -16.96 -4.02 13.00
N PRO A 49 -15.79 -3.50 12.60
CA PRO A 49 -15.29 -2.23 13.12
C PRO A 49 -16.08 -1.03 12.58
N LYS A 50 -16.84 -1.18 11.49
CA LYS A 50 -17.67 -0.12 10.90
C LYS A 50 -19.06 -0.13 11.55
N PRO A 51 -19.56 1.02 12.07
CA PRO A 51 -20.87 1.07 12.72
C PRO A 51 -22.05 0.88 11.73
N ASP A 52 -21.87 1.25 10.46
CA ASP A 52 -22.93 1.24 9.43
C ASP A 52 -23.02 -0.08 8.64
N GLY A 53 -22.71 -1.22 9.26
CA GLY A 53 -22.63 -2.50 8.56
C GLY A 53 -23.23 -3.69 9.32
N PRO A 54 -23.11 -4.91 8.75
CA PRO A 54 -23.49 -6.13 9.46
C PRO A 54 -22.68 -6.23 10.76
N ARG A 55 -23.27 -6.79 11.82
CA ARG A 55 -22.59 -6.92 13.13
C ARG A 55 -21.30 -7.73 13.06
N GLU A 56 -21.25 -8.71 12.17
CA GLU A 56 -20.10 -9.59 11.98
C GLU A 56 -19.67 -9.62 10.53
N VAL A 57 -18.37 -9.64 10.31
CA VAL A 57 -17.72 -9.68 9.00
C VAL A 57 -16.65 -10.77 8.97
N TRP A 58 -16.31 -11.23 7.78
CA TRP A 58 -15.23 -12.16 7.51
C TRP A 58 -13.91 -11.42 7.40
N LEU A 59 -12.92 -11.88 8.14
CA LEU A 59 -11.54 -11.43 8.05
C LEU A 59 -10.65 -12.59 7.63
N THR A 60 -9.70 -12.34 6.75
CA THR A 60 -8.67 -13.34 6.39
C THR A 60 -7.87 -13.74 7.62
N CYS A 61 -7.55 -15.03 7.74
CA CYS A 61 -6.76 -15.53 8.86
C CYS A 61 -5.80 -16.65 8.45
N SER A 62 -4.88 -16.99 9.35
CA SER A 62 -4.03 -18.17 9.19
C SER A 62 -4.86 -19.44 9.32
N PRO A 63 -4.53 -20.53 8.58
CA PRO A 63 -5.15 -21.84 8.79
C PRO A 63 -5.01 -22.39 10.22
N GLY A 64 -3.99 -21.93 10.97
CA GLY A 64 -3.77 -22.33 12.36
C GLY A 64 -4.56 -21.52 13.40
N ASP A 65 -5.37 -20.55 12.98
CA ASP A 65 -6.24 -19.80 13.90
C ASP A 65 -7.34 -20.73 14.44
N PRO A 66 -7.59 -20.79 15.77
CA PRO A 66 -8.62 -21.66 16.35
C PRO A 66 -10.03 -21.44 15.80
N TYR A 67 -10.30 -20.24 15.27
CA TYR A 67 -11.58 -19.87 14.67
C TYR A 67 -11.54 -19.85 13.15
N ALA A 68 -10.47 -20.36 12.54
CA ALA A 68 -10.32 -20.44 11.09
C ALA A 68 -11.38 -21.38 10.49
N GLN A 69 -12.04 -20.90 9.46
CA GLN A 69 -12.92 -21.69 8.61
C GLN A 69 -12.33 -21.72 7.21
N ALA A 70 -12.20 -22.92 6.64
CA ALA A 70 -11.73 -23.12 5.28
C ALA A 70 -12.80 -22.64 4.29
N LEU A 71 -12.61 -21.43 3.76
CA LEU A 71 -13.53 -20.73 2.85
C LEU A 71 -12.69 -20.00 1.81
N THR A 72 -13.21 -19.87 0.60
CA THR A 72 -12.61 -19.04 -0.44
C THR A 72 -13.34 -17.69 -0.53
N LEU A 73 -12.68 -16.69 -1.14
CA LEU A 73 -13.26 -15.36 -1.30
C LEU A 73 -14.61 -15.39 -2.06
N ASP A 74 -14.76 -16.26 -3.07
CA ASP A 74 -15.99 -16.39 -3.86
C ASP A 74 -17.20 -16.86 -3.06
N GLN A 75 -16.98 -17.48 -1.89
CA GLN A 75 -18.03 -17.95 -1.00
C GLN A 75 -18.49 -16.85 -0.02
N ILE A 76 -17.83 -15.71 -0.01
CA ILE A 76 -18.09 -14.60 0.90
C ILE A 76 -18.73 -13.45 0.12
N LYS A 77 -19.84 -12.94 0.65
CA LYS A 77 -20.48 -11.74 0.08
C LYS A 77 -19.65 -10.50 0.38
N SER A 78 -19.62 -9.56 -0.57
CA SER A 78 -18.79 -8.35 -0.45
C SER A 78 -19.16 -7.50 0.75
N GLU A 79 -20.43 -7.46 1.16
CA GLU A 79 -20.90 -6.67 2.30
C GLU A 79 -20.52 -7.27 3.65
N GLU A 80 -20.26 -8.58 3.66
CA GLU A 80 -19.85 -9.33 4.84
C GLU A 80 -18.33 -9.43 4.95
N LEU A 81 -17.57 -8.80 4.06
CA LEU A 81 -16.11 -8.90 4.03
C LEU A 81 -15.46 -7.71 4.73
N CYS A 82 -14.53 -8.00 5.63
CA CYS A 82 -13.66 -6.98 6.21
C CYS A 82 -12.48 -6.73 5.25
N GLU A 83 -12.49 -5.56 4.62
CA GLU A 83 -11.38 -5.11 3.78
C GLU A 83 -10.07 -5.07 4.59
N PRO A 84 -9.01 -5.79 4.17
CA PRO A 84 -7.75 -5.77 4.88
C PRO A 84 -7.08 -4.39 4.72
N PRO A 85 -6.57 -3.79 5.81
CA PRO A 85 -5.91 -2.48 5.72
C PRO A 85 -4.56 -2.60 4.99
N VAL A 86 -4.17 -1.55 4.28
CA VAL A 86 -2.79 -1.39 3.81
C VAL A 86 -1.87 -1.24 5.02
N THR A 87 -0.80 -2.02 5.03
CA THR A 87 0.21 -2.06 6.09
C THR A 87 1.52 -1.43 5.61
N MET A 88 2.42 -1.12 6.56
CA MET A 88 3.76 -0.65 6.21
C MET A 88 4.53 -1.62 5.31
N SER A 89 4.40 -2.92 5.55
CA SER A 89 5.03 -3.94 4.72
C SER A 89 4.55 -3.89 3.26
N ASP A 90 3.28 -3.54 3.02
CA ASP A 90 2.76 -3.36 1.66
C ASP A 90 3.43 -2.16 0.96
N MET A 91 3.61 -1.05 1.68
CA MET A 91 4.27 0.15 1.16
C MET A 91 5.75 -0.08 0.88
N GLU A 92 6.46 -0.73 1.81
CA GLU A 92 7.88 -1.06 1.64
C GLU A 92 8.10 -1.99 0.45
N ALA A 93 7.28 -3.01 0.32
CA ALA A 93 7.37 -3.92 -0.81
C ALA A 93 7.01 -3.21 -2.13
N ALA A 94 6.06 -2.27 -2.12
CA ALA A 94 5.73 -1.45 -3.29
C ALA A 94 6.92 -0.57 -3.72
N LEU A 95 7.61 0.08 -2.78
CA LEU A 95 8.83 0.86 -3.04
C LEU A 95 9.93 0.01 -3.67
N VAL A 96 10.16 -1.21 -3.17
CA VAL A 96 11.16 -2.12 -3.75
C VAL A 96 10.83 -2.49 -5.19
N THR A 97 9.54 -2.70 -5.50
CA THR A 97 9.11 -3.09 -6.85
C THR A 97 9.06 -1.94 -7.85
N GLN A 98 8.67 -0.75 -7.40
CA GLN A 98 8.53 0.44 -8.24
C GLN A 98 9.79 1.28 -8.11
N LYS A 99 10.69 1.21 -9.09
CA LYS A 99 11.94 1.98 -9.08
C LYS A 99 11.68 3.44 -9.47
N PRO A 100 12.48 4.40 -8.96
CA PRO A 100 12.35 5.80 -9.35
C PRO A 100 12.62 5.95 -10.85
N THR A 101 11.84 6.80 -11.51
CA THR A 101 11.97 7.03 -12.96
C THR A 101 12.90 8.17 -13.30
N VAL A 102 13.11 9.10 -12.36
CA VAL A 102 14.03 10.23 -12.55
C VAL A 102 15.46 9.76 -12.33
N GLY A 103 16.27 9.82 -13.39
CA GLY A 103 17.68 9.44 -13.33
C GLY A 103 18.56 10.54 -12.74
N GLU A 104 19.70 10.15 -12.17
CA GLU A 104 20.70 11.09 -11.64
C GLU A 104 21.22 12.06 -12.71
N LYS A 105 21.30 11.62 -13.97
CA LYS A 105 21.72 12.45 -15.10
C LYS A 105 20.75 13.61 -15.37
N ASP A 106 19.45 13.36 -15.24
CA ASP A 106 18.43 14.38 -15.47
C ASP A 106 18.49 15.45 -14.37
N LEU A 107 18.74 15.01 -13.12
CA LEU A 107 18.95 15.91 -11.97
C LEU A 107 20.20 16.77 -12.14
N LEU A 108 21.30 16.21 -12.66
CA LEU A 108 22.53 16.96 -12.91
C LEU A 108 22.34 18.03 -13.99
N LEU A 109 21.57 17.72 -15.04
CA LEU A 109 21.25 18.69 -16.09
C LEU A 109 20.42 19.85 -15.53
N GLN A 110 19.41 19.54 -14.71
CA GLN A 110 18.60 20.56 -14.05
C GLN A 110 19.43 21.41 -13.08
N LYS A 111 20.33 20.81 -12.29
CA LYS A 111 21.22 21.57 -11.39
C LYS A 111 22.08 22.57 -12.15
N LYS A 112 22.74 22.14 -13.24
CA LYS A 112 23.54 23.04 -14.08
C LYS A 112 22.72 24.18 -14.65
N PHE A 113 21.53 23.89 -15.15
CA PHE A 113 20.61 24.93 -15.64
C PHE A 113 20.22 25.91 -14.53
N THR A 114 19.90 25.43 -13.32
CA THR A 114 19.58 26.30 -12.19
C THR A 114 20.77 27.12 -11.71
N GLU A 115 21.99 26.58 -11.76
CA GLU A 115 23.22 27.32 -11.45
C GLU A 115 23.49 28.45 -12.46
N GLU A 116 23.20 28.21 -13.74
CA GLU A 116 23.43 29.15 -14.84
C GLU A 116 22.35 30.26 -14.93
N PHE A 117 21.08 29.92 -14.69
CA PHE A 117 19.94 30.82 -14.97
C PHE A 117 19.13 31.22 -13.71
N GLY A 118 19.50 30.72 -12.53
CA GLY A 118 18.83 31.03 -11.26
C GLY A 118 17.39 30.52 -11.19
N GLN A 119 16.57 31.12 -10.31
CA GLN A 119 15.16 30.76 -10.12
C GLN A 119 14.21 31.35 -11.18
N GLU A 120 14.63 32.40 -11.88
CA GLU A 120 13.77 33.15 -12.82
C GLU A 120 13.88 32.65 -14.28
N GLY A 121 14.73 31.65 -14.54
CA GLY A 121 14.72 30.85 -15.77
C GLY A 121 14.62 31.67 -17.06
N SER A 122 15.51 32.65 -17.25
CA SER A 122 15.60 33.50 -18.45
C SER A 122 17.01 33.49 -19.01
#